data_AF-A0A5N8VFS4-F1
#
_entry.id   AF-A0A5N8VFS4-F1
#
_cell.length_a   1.000
_cell.length_b   1.000
_cell.length_c   1.000
_cell.angle_alpha   90.00
_cell.angle_beta   90.00
_cell.angle_gamma   90.00
#
_symmetry.space_group_name_H-M   'P 1'
#
loop_
_entity.id
_entity.type
_entity.pdbx_description
1 polymer ?
#
loop_
_entity_poly.entity_id
_entity_poly.type
_entity_poly.pdbx_seq_one_letter_code
_entity_poly.pdbx_strand_id
1 'polypeptide(L)' 'MPRRSRHGAVHCRPTPTTQILTPLPLGAIAPWAAFFGVLMLVLLYFVGAEQGATAVVSGEGVHEWVHDARHLLGFPCH' A
#
# COMPACT_ATOMS: atom_id res chain seq x y z
N MET A 1 -34.57 -53.90 -35.83
CA MET A 1 -33.90 -52.63 -35.42
C MET A 1 -34.25 -52.36 -33.95
N PRO A 2 -33.30 -52.41 -32.99
CA PRO A 2 -33.63 -52.15 -31.59
C PRO A 2 -33.62 -50.63 -31.32
N ARG A 3 -34.76 -50.12 -30.85
CA ARG A 3 -34.95 -48.73 -30.44
C ARG A 3 -34.19 -48.49 -29.12
N ARG A 4 -33.01 -47.88 -29.21
CA ARG A 4 -32.20 -47.45 -28.05
C ARG A 4 -33.00 -46.46 -27.21
N SER A 5 -33.47 -46.92 -26.05
CA SER A 5 -34.12 -46.10 -25.04
C SER A 5 -33.16 -45.01 -24.58
N ARG A 6 -33.48 -43.75 -24.88
CA ARG A 6 -32.77 -42.59 -24.34
C ARG A 6 -33.21 -42.44 -22.89
N HIS A 7 -32.47 -43.05 -21.97
CA HIS A 7 -32.53 -42.65 -20.57
C HIS A 7 -32.06 -41.20 -20.48
N GLY A 8 -33.00 -40.28 -20.32
CA GLY A 8 -32.71 -38.88 -20.07
C GLY A 8 -31.93 -38.79 -18.77
N ALA A 9 -30.68 -38.33 -18.86
CA ALA A 9 -29.87 -38.03 -17.69
C ALA A 9 -30.54 -36.88 -16.94
N VAL A 10 -31.18 -37.20 -15.81
CA VAL A 10 -31.67 -36.21 -14.85
C VAL A 10 -30.44 -35.56 -14.23
N HIS A 11 -30.12 -34.36 -14.71
CA HIS A 11 -29.08 -33.54 -14.11
C HIS A 11 -29.66 -32.94 -12.82
N CYS A 12 -29.12 -33.33 -11.67
CA CYS A 12 -29.42 -32.65 -10.42
C CYS A 12 -28.81 -31.24 -10.52
N ARG A 13 -29.65 -30.21 -10.67
CA ARG A 13 -29.20 -28.83 -10.70
C ARG A 13 -28.80 -28.44 -9.27
N PRO A 14 -27.56 -27.99 -9.01
CA PRO A 14 -27.21 -27.49 -7.70
C PRO A 14 -28.10 -26.29 -7.37
N THR A 15 -28.66 -26.29 -6.17
CA THR A 15 -29.46 -25.18 -5.65
C THR A 15 -28.57 -23.93 -5.60
N PRO A 16 -28.99 -22.80 -6.17
CA PRO A 16 -28.23 -21.57 -6.04
C PRO A 16 -28.22 -21.14 -4.57
N THR A 17 -27.07 -21.27 -3.91
CA THR A 17 -26.86 -20.73 -2.58
C THR A 17 -26.76 -19.21 -2.71
N THR A 18 -27.79 -18.51 -2.24
CA THR A 18 -27.77 -17.05 -2.16
C THR A 18 -26.82 -16.66 -1.03
N GLN A 19 -25.67 -16.09 -1.37
CA GLN A 19 -24.72 -15.61 -0.38
C GLN A 19 -25.19 -14.27 0.16
N ILE A 20 -25.48 -14.22 1.46
CA ILE A 20 -25.85 -12.98 2.15
C ILE A 20 -24.55 -12.31 2.60
N LEU A 21 -24.24 -11.17 1.99
CA LEU A 21 -23.11 -10.33 2.39
C LEU A 21 -23.39 -9.80 3.80
N THR A 22 -22.57 -10.23 4.76
CA THR A 22 -22.67 -9.74 6.14
C THR A 22 -21.78 -8.50 6.27
N PRO A 23 -22.31 -7.34 6.69
CA PRO A 23 -21.49 -6.14 6.86
C PRO A 23 -20.45 -6.33 7.97
N LEU A 24 -19.21 -5.92 7.69
CA LEU A 24 -18.08 -6.05 8.60
C LEU A 24 -18.21 -5.04 9.77
N PRO A 25 -18.30 -5.50 11.04
CA PRO A 25 -18.46 -4.60 12.17
C PRO A 25 -17.22 -3.73 12.41
N LEU A 26 -17.40 -2.41 12.47
CA LEU A 26 -16.31 -1.46 12.71
C LEU A 26 -15.58 -1.71 14.04
N GLY A 27 -16.31 -2.13 15.08
CA GLY A 27 -15.72 -2.46 16.38
C GLY A 27 -14.69 -3.60 16.33
N ALA A 28 -14.80 -4.52 15.35
CA ALA A 28 -13.82 -5.58 15.17
C ALA A 28 -12.50 -5.08 14.56
N ILE A 29 -12.55 -3.99 13.79
CA ILE A 29 -11.38 -3.40 13.10
C ILE A 29 -10.75 -2.27 13.92
N ALA A 30 -11.55 -1.54 14.68
CA ALA A 30 -11.15 -0.37 15.45
C ALA A 30 -9.86 -0.54 16.28
N PRO A 31 -9.68 -1.61 17.09
CA PRO A 31 -8.45 -1.76 17.87
C PRO A 31 -7.21 -2.00 17.00
N TRP A 32 -7.36 -2.75 15.90
CA TRP A 32 -6.27 -2.98 14.95
C TRP A 32 -5.91 -1.72 14.18
N ALA A 33 -6.91 -0.97 13.72
CA ALA A 33 -6.71 0.32 13.06
C ALA A 33 -6.00 1.32 13.99
N ALA A 34 -6.39 1.37 15.27
CA ALA A 34 -5.71 2.21 16.26
C ALA A 34 -4.25 1.76 16.48
N PHE A 35 -4.01 0.47 16.63
CA PHE A 35 -2.67 -0.08 16.80
C PHE A 35 -1.74 0.25 15.62
N PHE A 36 -2.17 -0.03 14.40
CA PHE A 36 -1.39 0.29 13.20
C PHE A 36 -1.29 1.79 12.96
N GLY A 37 -2.31 2.57 13.31
CA GLY A 37 -2.27 4.03 13.24
C GLY A 37 -1.18 4.61 14.14
N VAL A 38 -1.11 4.16 15.40
CA VAL A 38 -0.04 4.56 16.33
C VAL A 38 1.32 4.09 15.81
N LEU A 39 1.44 2.83 15.37
CA LEU A 39 2.70 2.31 14.84
C LEU A 39 3.18 3.11 13.61
N MET A 40 2.27 3.48 12.72
CA MET A 40 2.55 4.32 11.56
C MET A 40 3.05 5.71 11.96
N LEU A 41 2.43 6.35 12.95
CA LEU A 41 2.90 7.64 13.47
C LEU A 41 4.29 7.52 14.12
N VAL A 42 4.54 6.44 14.85
CA VAL A 42 5.86 6.15 15.44
C VAL A 42 6.90 5.96 14.35
N LEU A 43 6.62 5.18 13.30
CA LEU A 43 7.52 4.99 12.18
C LEU A 43 7.77 6.30 11.42
N LEU A 44 6.75 7.11 11.17
CA LEU A 44 6.91 8.43 10.56
C LEU A 44 7.75 9.36 11.44
N TYR A 45 7.61 9.29 12.76
CA TYR A 45 8.46 10.03 13.69
C TYR A 45 9.92 9.57 13.60
N PHE A 46 10.20 8.27 13.62
CA PHE A 46 11.57 7.76 13.52
C PHE A 46 12.18 8.05 12.15
N VAL A 47 11.48 7.72 11.06
CA VAL A 47 11.94 8.04 9.70
C VAL A 47 12.14 9.55 9.55
N GLY A 48 11.19 10.36 10.02
CA GLY A 48 11.27 11.82 9.94
C GLY A 48 12.33 12.44 10.85
N ALA A 49 12.60 11.89 12.04
CA ALA A 49 13.64 12.38 12.94
C ALA A 49 15.04 11.96 12.46
N GLU A 50 15.19 10.71 12.02
CA GLU A 50 16.48 10.13 11.65
C GLU A 50 16.88 10.45 10.19
N GLN A 51 15.93 10.59 9.27
CA GLN A 51 16.16 11.15 7.93
C GLN A 51 15.98 12.67 7.89
N GLY A 52 15.25 13.29 8.83
CA GLY A 52 15.09 14.74 8.87
C GLY A 52 16.33 15.46 9.38
N ALA A 53 17.06 14.86 10.33
CA ALA A 53 18.37 15.39 10.74
C ALA A 53 19.39 15.32 9.59
N THR A 54 19.41 14.23 8.81
CA THR A 54 20.30 14.14 7.64
C THR A 54 19.83 15.01 6.48
N ALA A 55 18.53 15.16 6.25
CA ALA A 55 17.99 16.05 5.21
C ALA A 55 18.26 17.53 5.50
N VAL A 56 18.22 17.97 6.77
CA VAL A 56 18.58 19.34 7.16
C VAL A 56 20.09 19.57 7.07
N VAL A 57 20.89 18.61 7.51
CA VAL A 57 22.37 18.72 7.47
C VAL A 57 22.92 18.58 6.04
N SER A 58 22.30 17.78 5.17
CA SER A 58 22.72 17.61 3.77
C SER A 58 22.06 18.61 2.82
N GLY A 59 20.88 19.15 3.14
CA GLY A 59 20.08 19.93 2.20
C GLY A 59 20.61 21.34 1.91
N GLU A 60 21.21 22.03 2.88
CA GLU A 60 21.79 23.37 2.67
C GLU A 60 23.29 23.27 2.37
N GLY A 61 24.06 22.60 3.25
CA GLY A 61 25.51 22.53 3.09
C GLY A 61 25.97 21.81 1.81
N VAL A 62 25.29 20.76 1.36
CA VAL A 62 25.61 20.11 0.07
C VAL A 62 25.16 20.99 -1.10
N HIS A 63 24.05 21.70 -0.95
CA HIS A 63 23.54 22.60 -1.99
C HIS A 63 24.52 23.74 -2.22
N GLU A 64 25.03 24.36 -1.15
CA GLU A 64 26.07 25.39 -1.22
C GLU A 64 27.41 24.83 -1.69
N TRP A 65 27.84 23.67 -1.20
CA TRP A 65 29.07 23.03 -1.66
C TRP A 65 29.05 22.71 -3.16
N VAL A 66 27.96 22.16 -3.68
CA VAL A 66 27.78 21.89 -5.12
C VAL A 66 27.65 23.21 -5.89
N HIS A 67 26.95 24.19 -5.32
CA HIS A 67 26.79 25.52 -5.91
C HIS A 67 28.14 26.22 -6.08
N ASP A 68 29.00 26.15 -5.07
CA ASP A 68 30.35 26.72 -5.09
C ASP A 68 31.31 25.92 -5.96
N ALA A 69 31.25 24.58 -5.93
CA ALA A 69 32.07 23.74 -6.79
C ALA A 69 31.81 24.01 -8.28
N ARG A 70 30.55 24.23 -8.69
CA ARG A 70 30.24 24.58 -10.09
C ARG A 70 30.83 25.95 -10.46
N HIS A 71 30.80 26.92 -9.54
CA HIS A 71 31.38 28.24 -9.75
C HIS A 71 32.90 28.17 -9.85
N LEU A 72 33.54 27.38 -8.98
CA LEU A 72 34.99 27.16 -8.99
C LEU A 72 35.47 26.44 -10.26
N LEU A 73 34.64 25.54 -10.81
CA LEU A 73 34.92 24.84 -12.07
C LEU A 73 34.54 25.68 -13.31
N GLY A 74 34.06 26.91 -13.13
CA GLY A 74 33.74 27.84 -14.22
C GLY A 74 32.42 27.54 -14.94
N PHE A 75 31.59 26.65 -14.40
CA PHE A 75 30.26 26.40 -14.94
C PHE A 75 29.31 27.54 -14.55
N PRO A 76 28.74 28.28 -15.53
CA PRO A 76 27.82 29.35 -15.24
C PRO A 76 26.51 28.79 -14.66
N CYS A 77 26.07 29.37 -13.55
CA CYS A 77 24.67 29.35 -13.13
C CYS A 77 23.89 30.36 -13.99
N HIS A 78 22.66 30.01 -14.38
CA HIS A 78 21.78 30.88 -15.17
C HIS A 78 21.64 32.28 -14.58
#